data_AF-A0A3N5S683-F1
#
_entry.id   AF-A0A3N5S683-F1
#
_cell.length_a   1.000
_cell.length_b   1.000
_cell.length_c   1.000
_cell.angle_alpha   90.00
_cell.angle_beta   90.00
_cell.angle_gamma   90.00
#
_symmetry.space_group_name_H-M   'P 1'
#
loop_
_entity.id
_entity.type
_entity.pdbx_description
1 polymer ?
#
loop_
_entity_poly.entity_id
_entity_poly.type
_entity_poly.pdbx_seq_one_letter_code
_entity_poly.pdbx_strand_id
1 'polypeptide(L)'
;NMRRHAPDFARFASEPVTSEACVVYDKDNSRVLKEQYLSKGIYLTPAPFMQVGYDLEMARHFVPYAVFNVSADVKSARSVDLSRYKIISLPLYQMADPEFIERLQDWVRQGGTLVLGWRAGARDMKNHAAQIELPGVFAGLAGVRIKRFESLNATKVGIRVGIIPAKGEAWAEIVEPVTAKPIAWYRDRKKHYRGEPCVTVNEYGRGSVYYFGTSPDPTAIFFLYRKILKKARVEPRFRGMGVEVVRRTTSDGGAMDVVLNHTASHRWFGLRRIEPYGVRFIERPKK
;
A
#
# COMPACT_ATOMS: atom_id res chain seq x y z
N ASN A 1 -9.92 11.94 -28.06
CA ASN A 1 -10.14 12.31 -26.65
C ASN A 1 -9.43 13.61 -26.24
N MET A 2 -8.09 13.74 -26.35
CA MET A 2 -7.41 14.97 -25.88
C MET A 2 -7.86 16.26 -26.58
N ARG A 3 -7.97 16.29 -27.92
CA ARG A 3 -8.49 17.48 -28.64
C ARG A 3 -9.93 17.82 -28.25
N ARG A 4 -10.78 16.80 -28.06
CA ARG A 4 -12.20 16.96 -27.70
C ARG A 4 -12.38 17.59 -26.32
N HIS A 5 -11.48 17.31 -25.39
CA HIS A 5 -11.56 17.75 -23.98
C HIS A 5 -10.50 18.79 -23.63
N ALA A 6 -9.86 19.41 -24.62
CA ALA A 6 -8.82 20.42 -24.40
C ALA A 6 -9.28 21.58 -23.48
N PRO A 7 -10.51 22.11 -23.60
CA PRO A 7 -11.00 23.14 -22.69
C PRO A 7 -11.08 22.67 -21.24
N ASP A 8 -11.50 21.42 -20.99
CA ASP A 8 -11.59 20.87 -19.64
C ASP A 8 -10.20 20.71 -19.02
N PHE A 9 -9.25 20.14 -19.77
CA PHE A 9 -7.87 19.93 -19.31
C PHE A 9 -7.14 21.25 -19.03
N ALA A 10 -7.32 22.27 -19.87
CA ALA A 10 -6.67 23.57 -19.72
C ALA A 10 -6.96 24.23 -18.37
N ARG A 11 -8.10 23.92 -17.74
CA ARG A 11 -8.50 24.48 -16.45
C ARG A 11 -7.71 23.95 -15.27
N PHE A 12 -6.98 22.86 -15.39
CA PHE A 12 -6.23 22.28 -14.27
C PHE A 12 -4.85 21.76 -14.64
N ALA A 13 -4.44 21.85 -15.91
CA ALA A 13 -3.19 21.28 -16.41
C ALA A 13 -1.95 21.83 -15.67
N SER A 14 -1.96 23.12 -15.33
CA SER A 14 -0.89 23.79 -14.57
C SER A 14 -0.97 23.54 -13.06
N GLU A 15 -2.10 23.06 -12.56
CA GLU A 15 -2.32 22.92 -11.13
C GLU A 15 -1.61 21.67 -10.58
N PRO A 16 -0.98 21.74 -9.41
CA PRO A 16 -0.38 20.57 -8.79
C PRO A 16 -1.45 19.56 -8.33
N VAL A 17 -1.09 18.27 -8.33
CA VAL A 17 -1.89 17.24 -7.63
C VAL A 17 -1.43 17.17 -6.19
N THR A 18 -2.38 17.21 -5.27
CA THR A 18 -2.15 16.93 -3.86
C THR A 18 -2.58 15.51 -3.54
N SER A 19 -1.69 14.74 -2.92
CA SER A 19 -1.96 13.37 -2.47
C SER A 19 -1.89 13.31 -0.95
N GLU A 20 -2.83 12.59 -0.33
CA GLU A 20 -2.86 12.40 1.13
C GLU A 20 -2.15 11.10 1.56
N ALA A 21 -1.78 10.27 0.60
CA ALA A 21 -1.09 9.01 0.83
C ALA A 21 0.18 8.94 -0.02
N CYS A 22 1.17 8.19 0.47
CA CYS A 22 2.35 7.86 -0.31
C CYS A 22 2.76 6.40 -0.12
N VAL A 23 3.14 5.78 -1.22
CA VAL A 23 3.84 4.51 -1.26
C VAL A 23 5.32 4.82 -1.44
N VAL A 24 6.14 4.51 -0.45
CA VAL A 24 7.56 4.86 -0.48
C VAL A 24 8.34 3.77 -1.20
N TYR A 25 9.01 4.15 -2.27
CA TYR A 25 9.90 3.30 -3.04
C TYR A 25 11.34 3.47 -2.57
N ASP A 26 12.05 2.37 -2.36
CA ASP A 26 13.46 2.41 -2.00
C ASP A 26 14.31 1.64 -3.00
N LYS A 27 15.29 2.33 -3.59
CA LYS A 27 16.14 1.77 -4.66
C LYS A 27 17.08 0.70 -4.12
N ASP A 28 17.56 0.84 -2.90
CA ASP A 28 18.52 -0.10 -2.32
C ASP A 28 17.82 -1.43 -1.98
N ASN A 29 16.62 -1.36 -1.41
CA ASN A 29 15.77 -2.53 -1.20
C ASN A 29 15.34 -3.22 -2.51
N SER A 30 15.03 -2.44 -3.56
CA SER A 30 14.74 -2.98 -4.89
C SER A 30 15.93 -3.76 -5.47
N ARG A 31 17.16 -3.22 -5.31
CA ARG A 31 18.40 -3.89 -5.72
C ARG A 31 18.69 -5.15 -4.89
N VAL A 32 18.53 -5.09 -3.57
CA VAL A 32 18.72 -6.28 -2.71
C VAL A 32 17.79 -7.40 -3.10
N LEU A 33 16.50 -7.11 -3.37
CA LEU A 33 15.57 -8.16 -3.78
C LEU A 33 15.91 -8.73 -5.17
N LYS A 34 16.50 -7.91 -6.04
CA LYS A 34 16.99 -8.34 -7.35
C LYS A 34 18.16 -9.32 -7.24
N GLU A 35 19.08 -9.08 -6.32
CA GLU A 35 20.28 -9.92 -6.16
C GLU A 35 20.03 -11.12 -5.23
N GLN A 36 19.18 -10.94 -4.22
CA GLN A 36 18.86 -11.93 -3.19
C GLN A 36 17.34 -12.09 -3.11
N TYR A 37 16.76 -12.76 -4.11
CA TYR A 37 15.32 -12.98 -4.14
C TYR A 37 14.86 -13.81 -2.93
N LEU A 38 13.72 -13.45 -2.35
CA LEU A 38 13.18 -14.10 -1.15
C LEU A 38 12.28 -15.29 -1.49
N SER A 39 11.53 -15.16 -2.57
CA SER A 39 10.47 -16.11 -2.91
C SER A 39 10.19 -16.09 -4.40
N LYS A 40 9.92 -17.27 -4.96
CA LYS A 40 9.42 -17.41 -6.34
C LYS A 40 8.07 -16.71 -6.57
N GLY A 41 7.30 -16.44 -5.51
CA GLY A 41 5.97 -15.80 -5.61
C GLY A 41 5.98 -14.34 -6.05
N ILE A 42 7.13 -13.67 -5.90
CA ILE A 42 7.38 -12.34 -6.45
C ILE A 42 8.59 -12.34 -7.39
N TYR A 43 9.01 -13.51 -7.87
CA TYR A 43 10.09 -13.58 -8.85
C TYR A 43 9.51 -13.40 -10.25
N LEU A 44 9.68 -12.22 -10.83
CA LEU A 44 9.27 -11.92 -12.20
C LEU A 44 10.43 -11.28 -12.96
N THR A 45 10.89 -11.96 -14.01
CA THR A 45 11.95 -11.50 -14.91
C THR A 45 11.40 -11.31 -16.32
N PRO A 46 10.85 -10.12 -16.66
CA PRO A 46 10.27 -9.87 -17.97
C PRO A 46 11.34 -9.82 -19.08
N ALA A 47 12.61 -9.62 -18.72
CA ALA A 47 13.77 -9.70 -19.59
C ALA A 47 14.97 -10.29 -18.80
N PRO A 48 15.99 -10.86 -19.46
CA PRO A 48 17.13 -11.51 -18.78
C PRO A 48 17.90 -10.61 -17.79
N PHE A 49 17.88 -9.29 -17.99
CA PHE A 49 18.57 -8.30 -17.17
C PHE A 49 17.67 -7.57 -16.17
N MET A 50 16.38 -7.93 -16.12
CA MET A 50 15.37 -7.24 -15.33
C MET A 50 14.66 -8.22 -14.40
N GLN A 51 14.60 -7.89 -13.10
CA GLN A 51 13.70 -8.54 -12.13
C GLN A 51 12.87 -7.44 -11.47
N VAL A 52 11.54 -7.61 -11.46
CA VAL A 52 10.58 -6.59 -11.02
C VAL A 52 9.76 -7.02 -9.80
N GLY A 53 10.30 -7.94 -9.01
CA GLY A 53 9.60 -8.49 -7.84
C GLY A 53 9.27 -7.47 -6.78
N TYR A 54 10.17 -6.51 -6.57
CA TYR A 54 9.95 -5.39 -5.66
C TYR A 54 8.78 -4.53 -6.16
N ASP A 55 8.81 -4.18 -7.46
CA ASP A 55 7.79 -3.34 -8.08
C ASP A 55 6.40 -3.98 -8.06
N LEU A 56 6.30 -5.31 -8.17
CA LEU A 56 5.04 -6.04 -8.01
C LEU A 56 4.44 -5.86 -6.61
N GLU A 57 5.26 -5.93 -5.56
CA GLU A 57 4.79 -5.75 -4.19
C GLU A 57 4.44 -4.28 -3.90
N MET A 58 5.23 -3.34 -4.45
CA MET A 58 4.89 -1.92 -4.40
C MET A 58 3.56 -1.63 -5.09
N ALA A 59 3.32 -2.21 -6.27
CA ALA A 59 2.06 -2.07 -7.00
C ALA A 59 0.88 -2.65 -6.21
N ARG A 60 1.05 -3.81 -5.57
CA ARG A 60 0.03 -4.44 -4.72
C ARG A 60 -0.47 -3.52 -3.60
N HIS A 61 0.44 -2.76 -2.99
CA HIS A 61 0.11 -1.77 -1.96
C HIS A 61 -0.31 -0.41 -2.53
N PHE A 62 -0.05 -0.12 -3.81
CA PHE A 62 -0.52 1.07 -4.51
C PHE A 62 -1.96 0.95 -5.02
N VAL A 63 -2.32 -0.23 -5.56
CA VAL A 63 -3.63 -0.53 -6.16
C VAL A 63 -4.83 -0.08 -5.29
N PRO A 64 -4.83 -0.23 -3.96
CA PRO A 64 -5.95 0.20 -3.13
C PRO A 64 -6.27 1.69 -3.26
N TYR A 65 -5.26 2.53 -3.38
CA TYR A 65 -5.47 3.97 -3.52
C TYR A 65 -6.23 4.26 -4.82
N ALA A 66 -5.82 3.64 -5.94
CA ALA A 66 -6.53 3.74 -7.21
C ALA A 66 -7.96 3.16 -7.12
N VAL A 67 -8.13 1.96 -6.56
CA VAL A 67 -9.44 1.30 -6.41
C VAL A 67 -10.41 2.13 -5.56
N PHE A 68 -9.90 2.82 -4.53
CA PHE A 68 -10.68 3.68 -3.66
C PHE A 68 -10.68 5.15 -4.08
N ASN A 69 -10.18 5.49 -5.26
CA ASN A 69 -10.17 6.86 -5.80
C ASN A 69 -9.51 7.87 -4.83
N VAL A 70 -8.39 7.45 -4.25
CA VAL A 70 -7.52 8.24 -3.37
C VAL A 70 -6.24 8.56 -4.15
N SER A 71 -5.90 9.84 -4.25
CA SER A 71 -4.62 10.27 -4.81
C SER A 71 -3.47 9.83 -3.91
N ALA A 72 -2.51 9.11 -4.50
CA ALA A 72 -1.32 8.63 -3.81
C ALA A 72 -0.06 8.93 -4.64
N ASP A 73 0.98 9.37 -3.96
CA ASP A 73 2.30 9.58 -4.56
C ASP A 73 3.18 8.34 -4.42
N VAL A 74 4.16 8.22 -5.31
CA VAL A 74 5.32 7.34 -5.11
C VAL A 74 6.55 8.21 -4.92
N LYS A 75 7.21 8.09 -3.76
CA LYS A 75 8.38 8.91 -3.40
C LYS A 75 9.54 8.05 -2.91
N SER A 76 10.76 8.55 -3.07
CA SER A 76 11.96 7.90 -2.55
C SER A 76 12.01 7.97 -1.03
N ALA A 77 12.41 6.89 -0.36
CA ALA A 77 12.65 6.92 1.09
C ALA A 77 13.64 8.04 1.50
N ARG A 78 14.60 8.36 0.63
CA ARG A 78 15.62 9.39 0.89
C ARG A 78 15.11 10.83 0.86
N SER A 79 14.00 11.10 0.16
CA SER A 79 13.53 12.47 -0.09
C SER A 79 12.05 12.70 0.20
N VAL A 80 11.35 11.68 0.68
CA VAL A 80 9.94 11.83 1.07
C VAL A 80 9.82 12.79 2.26
N ASP A 81 8.93 13.78 2.10
CA ASP A 81 8.48 14.63 3.19
C ASP A 81 7.22 14.00 3.81
N LEU A 82 7.41 13.36 4.97
CA LEU A 82 6.37 12.63 5.68
C LEU A 82 5.22 13.55 6.11
N SER A 83 5.49 14.84 6.37
CA SER A 83 4.50 15.79 6.89
C SER A 83 3.35 16.06 5.92
N ARG A 84 3.57 15.80 4.62
CA ARG A 84 2.58 15.98 3.56
C ARG A 84 1.52 14.89 3.50
N TYR A 85 1.74 13.76 4.17
CA TYR A 85 0.93 12.57 4.01
C TYR A 85 0.29 12.13 5.33
N LYS A 86 -0.94 11.62 5.24
CA LYS A 86 -1.66 10.95 6.33
C LYS A 86 -1.28 9.48 6.42
N ILE A 87 -0.97 8.85 5.29
CA ILE A 87 -0.56 7.45 5.19
C ILE A 87 0.77 7.31 4.44
N ILE A 88 1.66 6.50 5.00
CA ILE A 88 2.90 6.04 4.35
C ILE A 88 2.86 4.51 4.28
N SER A 89 3.05 3.94 3.08
CA SER A 89 3.21 2.50 2.89
C SER A 89 4.66 2.16 2.55
N LEU A 90 5.22 1.19 3.28
CA LEU A 90 6.56 0.60 3.15
C LEU A 90 6.43 -0.94 3.08
N PRO A 91 5.97 -1.49 1.95
CA PRO A 91 5.60 -2.90 1.83
C PRO A 91 6.76 -3.89 1.97
N LEU A 92 7.98 -3.47 1.63
CA LEU A 92 9.14 -4.37 1.60
C LEU A 92 10.44 -3.63 1.95
N TYR A 93 10.41 -2.85 3.03
CA TYR A 93 11.54 -2.03 3.49
C TYR A 93 12.47 -2.84 4.42
N GLN A 94 13.25 -3.74 3.83
CA GLN A 94 14.10 -4.71 4.51
C GLN A 94 15.40 -4.13 5.04
N MET A 95 16.12 -3.38 4.21
CA MET A 95 17.26 -2.56 4.60
C MET A 95 16.71 -1.31 5.25
N ALA A 96 16.83 -1.27 6.57
CA ALA A 96 16.29 -0.22 7.40
C ALA A 96 17.35 0.86 7.65
N ASP A 97 17.07 2.08 7.18
CA ASP A 97 17.84 3.27 7.55
C ASP A 97 17.37 3.79 8.93
N PRO A 98 18.25 3.79 9.96
CA PRO A 98 17.90 4.26 11.29
C PRO A 98 17.38 5.71 11.31
N GLU A 99 17.94 6.61 10.49
CA GLU A 99 17.54 8.02 10.46
C GLU A 99 16.13 8.18 9.89
N PHE A 100 15.81 7.41 8.84
CA PHE A 100 14.46 7.40 8.28
C PHE A 100 13.44 6.82 9.26
N ILE A 101 13.84 5.82 10.05
CA ILE A 101 12.98 5.21 11.06
C ILE A 101 12.67 6.18 12.19
N GLU A 102 13.64 6.93 12.68
CA GLU A 102 13.40 7.95 13.72
C GLU A 102 12.36 8.97 13.24
N ARG A 103 12.52 9.47 12.00
CA ARG A 103 11.54 10.36 11.36
C ARG A 103 10.16 9.71 11.24
N LEU A 104 10.07 8.43 10.88
CA LEU A 104 8.81 7.68 10.84
C LEU A 104 8.19 7.54 12.23
N GLN A 105 8.97 7.23 13.26
CA GLN A 105 8.49 7.09 14.63
C GLN A 105 7.89 8.41 15.13
N ASP A 106 8.56 9.53 14.90
CA ASP A 106 8.06 10.85 15.27
C ASP A 106 6.79 11.22 14.52
N TRP A 107 6.77 10.98 13.21
CA TRP A 107 5.60 11.23 12.38
C TRP A 107 4.39 10.38 12.79
N VAL A 108 4.58 9.08 13.05
CA VAL A 108 3.51 8.21 13.57
C VAL A 108 3.05 8.70 14.93
N ARG A 109 3.97 9.02 15.85
CA ARG A 109 3.63 9.53 17.20
C ARG A 109 2.73 10.76 17.12
N GLN A 110 2.93 11.61 16.10
CA GLN A 110 2.13 12.82 15.88
C GLN A 110 0.77 12.58 15.23
N GLY A 111 0.49 11.40 14.67
CA GLY A 111 -0.79 11.07 14.04
C GLY A 111 -0.69 10.33 12.70
N GLY A 112 0.51 10.08 12.20
CA GLY A 112 0.74 9.36 10.95
C GLY A 112 0.24 7.92 10.98
N THR A 113 -0.21 7.41 9.83
CA THR A 113 -0.57 5.99 9.67
C THR A 113 0.46 5.26 8.82
N LEU A 114 1.25 4.41 9.44
CA LEU A 114 2.28 3.62 8.76
C LEU A 114 1.75 2.24 8.37
N VAL A 115 2.02 1.81 7.13
CA VAL A 115 1.82 0.42 6.68
C VAL A 115 3.17 -0.19 6.39
N LEU A 116 3.57 -1.17 7.21
CA LEU A 116 4.75 -2.01 7.00
C LEU A 116 4.32 -3.34 6.39
N GLY A 117 5.12 -3.87 5.48
CA GLY A 117 4.96 -5.24 5.03
C GLY A 117 5.99 -6.19 5.62
N TRP A 118 5.98 -7.40 5.08
CA TRP A 118 6.80 -8.52 5.54
C TRP A 118 8.27 -8.19 5.33
N ARG A 119 9.14 -8.81 6.14
CA ARG A 119 10.59 -8.57 6.09
C ARG A 119 11.04 -7.15 6.39
N ALA A 120 10.17 -6.28 6.89
CA ALA A 120 10.57 -4.95 7.33
C ALA A 120 11.69 -5.04 8.38
N GLY A 121 12.72 -4.20 8.23
CA GLY A 121 13.85 -4.12 9.18
C GLY A 121 14.69 -5.39 9.31
N ALA A 122 14.63 -6.28 8.32
CA ALA A 122 15.37 -7.53 8.38
C ALA A 122 16.88 -7.40 8.12
N ARG A 123 17.34 -6.23 7.67
CA ARG A 123 18.73 -5.95 7.35
C ARG A 123 19.16 -4.55 7.77
N ASP A 124 20.43 -4.38 8.04
CA ASP A 124 21.05 -3.07 8.18
C ASP A 124 21.36 -2.42 6.80
N MET A 125 21.82 -1.17 6.82
CA MET A 125 22.21 -0.44 5.60
C MET A 125 23.46 -0.99 4.90
N LYS A 126 24.17 -1.93 5.53
CA LYS A 126 25.30 -2.67 4.94
C LYS A 126 24.87 -4.04 4.39
N ASN A 127 23.56 -4.29 4.30
CA ASN A 127 22.95 -5.54 3.83
C ASN A 127 23.25 -6.77 4.72
N HIS A 128 23.73 -6.56 5.95
CA HIS A 128 23.82 -7.64 6.93
C HIS A 128 22.46 -7.96 7.51
N ALA A 129 22.23 -9.24 7.84
CA ALA A 129 21.04 -9.62 8.57
C ALA A 129 20.97 -8.89 9.92
N ALA A 130 19.78 -8.41 10.29
CA ALA A 130 19.56 -7.82 11.59
C ALA A 130 19.99 -8.80 12.71
N GLN A 131 20.76 -8.30 13.67
CA GLN A 131 21.25 -9.08 14.82
C GLN A 131 20.26 -9.08 16.01
N ILE A 132 19.06 -8.56 15.78
CA ILE A 132 17.98 -8.47 16.75
C ILE A 132 16.74 -9.17 16.17
N GLU A 133 15.83 -9.57 17.06
CA GLU A 133 14.61 -10.26 16.66
C GLU A 133 13.77 -9.43 15.66
N LEU A 134 13.27 -10.09 14.61
CA LEU A 134 12.47 -9.45 13.57
C LEU A 134 11.14 -8.91 14.15
N PRO A 135 10.60 -7.77 13.65
CA PRO A 135 11.02 -6.99 12.49
C PRO A 135 12.13 -5.96 12.82
N GLY A 136 13.02 -6.33 13.73
CA GLY A 136 14.24 -5.61 14.05
C GLY A 136 13.91 -4.26 14.65
N VAL A 137 14.49 -3.23 14.07
CA VAL A 137 14.31 -1.83 14.49
C VAL A 137 12.85 -1.35 14.45
N PHE A 138 11.96 -2.06 13.73
CA PHE A 138 10.53 -1.76 13.72
C PHE A 138 9.73 -2.43 14.85
N ALA A 139 10.32 -3.35 15.64
CA ALA A 139 9.58 -4.17 16.60
C ALA A 139 8.75 -3.34 17.59
N GLY A 140 9.34 -2.28 18.17
CA GLY A 140 8.66 -1.38 19.10
C GLY A 140 7.56 -0.54 18.43
N LEU A 141 7.81 -0.06 17.21
CA LEU A 141 6.85 0.75 16.45
C LEU A 141 5.65 -0.08 15.99
N ALA A 142 5.91 -1.26 15.43
CA ALA A 142 4.89 -2.20 14.96
C ALA A 142 4.20 -2.98 16.08
N GLY A 143 4.78 -3.01 17.28
CA GLY A 143 4.22 -3.70 18.45
C GLY A 143 4.16 -5.22 18.28
N VAL A 144 5.10 -5.81 17.54
CA VAL A 144 5.16 -7.24 17.19
C VAL A 144 6.58 -7.79 17.24
N ARG A 145 6.67 -9.11 17.33
CA ARG A 145 7.87 -9.94 17.07
C ARG A 145 7.53 -10.96 16.00
N ILE A 146 8.54 -11.43 15.26
CA ILE A 146 8.37 -12.46 14.25
C ILE A 146 9.06 -13.74 14.72
N LYS A 147 8.26 -14.71 15.15
CA LYS A 147 8.74 -15.98 15.72
C LYS A 147 9.49 -16.82 14.69
N ARG A 148 8.86 -16.99 13.53
CA ARG A 148 9.32 -17.80 12.40
C ARG A 148 8.69 -17.27 11.12
N PHE A 149 9.24 -17.68 10.00
CA PHE A 149 8.72 -17.35 8.68
C PHE A 149 8.91 -18.51 7.70
N GLU A 150 8.11 -18.49 6.64
CA GLU A 150 8.14 -19.44 5.55
C GLU A 150 8.12 -18.70 4.21
N SER A 151 9.03 -19.06 3.30
CA SER A 151 8.90 -18.67 1.89
C SER A 151 7.84 -19.54 1.22
N LEU A 152 6.73 -18.94 0.81
CA LEU A 152 5.64 -19.65 0.15
C LEU A 152 5.99 -20.04 -1.29
N ASN A 153 7.11 -19.55 -1.84
CA ASN A 153 7.48 -19.72 -3.24
C ASN A 153 6.28 -19.37 -4.15
N ALA A 154 5.97 -20.22 -5.13
CA ALA A 154 4.82 -20.04 -6.03
C ALA A 154 3.48 -20.51 -5.42
N THR A 155 3.46 -20.95 -4.16
CA THR A 155 2.24 -21.39 -3.47
C THR A 155 1.56 -20.24 -2.73
N LYS A 156 0.37 -20.52 -2.21
CA LYS A 156 -0.44 -19.57 -1.43
C LYS A 156 -0.91 -20.24 -0.16
N VAL A 157 -1.14 -19.45 0.87
CA VAL A 157 -1.70 -19.91 2.14
C VAL A 157 -3.05 -19.25 2.38
N GLY A 158 -4.03 -20.01 2.88
CA GLY A 158 -5.32 -19.45 3.26
C GLY A 158 -5.19 -18.51 4.47
N ILE A 159 -5.75 -17.30 4.35
CA ILE A 159 -5.89 -16.34 5.45
C ILE A 159 -7.35 -15.91 5.59
N ARG A 160 -7.66 -15.17 6.66
CA ARG A 160 -8.96 -14.51 6.83
C ARG A 160 -8.80 -13.07 7.28
N VAL A 161 -9.63 -12.19 6.75
CA VAL A 161 -9.82 -10.82 7.24
C VAL A 161 -11.20 -10.75 7.88
N GLY A 162 -11.27 -10.86 9.21
CA GLY A 162 -12.53 -11.09 9.92
C GLY A 162 -13.15 -12.45 9.54
N ILE A 163 -14.30 -12.41 8.86
CA ILE A 163 -14.97 -13.61 8.29
C ILE A 163 -14.64 -13.84 6.82
N ILE A 164 -13.99 -12.89 6.14
CA ILE A 164 -13.74 -12.96 4.70
C ILE A 164 -12.54 -13.88 4.43
N PRO A 165 -12.71 -14.96 3.65
CA PRO A 165 -11.59 -15.78 3.21
C PRO A 165 -10.76 -15.03 2.17
N ALA A 166 -9.44 -15.13 2.28
CA ALA A 166 -8.47 -14.53 1.38
C ALA A 166 -7.20 -15.38 1.35
N LYS A 167 -6.16 -14.93 0.63
CA LYS A 167 -4.89 -15.63 0.53
C LYS A 167 -3.70 -14.74 0.89
N GLY A 168 -2.70 -15.34 1.51
CA GLY A 168 -1.33 -14.84 1.58
C GLY A 168 -0.49 -15.51 0.50
N GLU A 169 0.41 -14.75 -0.10
CA GLU A 169 1.29 -15.12 -1.21
C GLU A 169 2.73 -14.79 -0.84
N ALA A 170 3.69 -15.33 -1.59
CA ALA A 170 5.14 -15.09 -1.52
C ALA A 170 5.84 -15.42 -0.19
N TRP A 171 5.32 -14.97 0.94
CA TRP A 171 5.92 -15.03 2.26
C TRP A 171 4.87 -15.21 3.34
N ALA A 172 5.20 -15.89 4.43
CA ALA A 172 4.35 -16.01 5.60
C ALA A 172 5.19 -15.87 6.88
N GLU A 173 4.95 -14.82 7.65
CA GLU A 173 5.52 -14.58 8.97
C GLU A 173 4.51 -14.95 10.05
N ILE A 174 4.95 -15.71 11.05
CA ILE A 174 4.18 -15.94 12.26
C ILE A 174 4.35 -14.69 13.15
N VAL A 175 3.37 -13.79 13.08
CA VAL A 175 3.42 -12.51 13.79
C VAL A 175 2.96 -12.72 15.23
N GLU A 176 3.85 -12.53 16.19
CA GLU A 176 3.56 -12.54 17.63
C GLU A 176 3.30 -11.10 18.11
N PRO A 177 2.04 -10.72 18.41
CA PRO A 177 1.74 -9.39 18.89
C PRO A 177 2.26 -9.18 20.31
N VAL A 178 2.84 -8.00 20.57
CA VAL A 178 3.26 -7.55 21.90
C VAL A 178 2.27 -6.50 22.41
N THR A 179 2.15 -5.38 21.70
CA THR A 179 1.15 -4.33 21.96
C THR A 179 0.12 -4.22 20.83
N ALA A 180 0.43 -4.80 19.67
CA ALA A 180 -0.44 -4.78 18.51
C ALA A 180 -1.65 -5.70 18.67
N LYS A 181 -2.72 -5.39 17.94
CA LYS A 181 -3.95 -6.19 17.86
C LYS A 181 -4.00 -6.92 16.51
N PRO A 182 -4.20 -8.25 16.47
CA PRO A 182 -4.44 -8.99 15.24
C PRO A 182 -5.70 -8.53 14.49
N ILE A 183 -5.60 -8.42 13.17
CA ILE A 183 -6.72 -8.07 12.28
C ILE A 183 -6.89 -9.04 11.10
N ALA A 184 -5.92 -9.93 10.87
CA ALA A 184 -6.02 -11.07 9.97
C ALA A 184 -5.24 -12.28 10.51
N TRP A 185 -5.65 -13.49 10.13
CA TRP A 185 -5.10 -14.75 10.65
C TRP A 185 -4.95 -15.80 9.56
N TYR A 186 -3.95 -16.68 9.70
CA TYR A 186 -3.82 -17.88 8.88
C TYR A 186 -4.95 -18.89 9.16
N ARG A 187 -5.42 -19.59 8.12
CA ARG A 187 -6.53 -20.55 8.18
C ARG A 187 -6.23 -21.92 7.59
N ASP A 188 -5.14 -22.05 6.84
CA ASP A 188 -4.79 -23.27 6.14
C ASP A 188 -4.52 -24.43 7.10
N ARG A 189 -5.28 -25.53 6.96
CA ARG A 189 -5.18 -26.72 7.82
C ARG A 189 -3.86 -27.48 7.66
N LYS A 190 -3.16 -27.29 6.54
CA LYS A 190 -1.88 -27.94 6.27
C LYS A 190 -0.69 -27.21 6.88
N LYS A 191 -0.89 -26.01 7.44
CA LYS A 191 0.16 -25.19 8.04
C LYS A 191 0.14 -25.30 9.55
N HIS A 192 1.32 -25.48 10.14
CA HIS A 192 1.49 -25.56 11.60
C HIS A 192 1.15 -24.26 12.33
N TYR A 193 1.14 -23.13 11.63
CA TYR A 193 0.77 -21.80 12.14
C TYR A 193 -0.69 -21.43 11.86
N ARG A 194 -1.56 -22.42 11.65
CA ARG A 194 -3.00 -22.16 11.51
C ARG A 194 -3.53 -21.49 12.78
N GLY A 195 -4.27 -20.39 12.59
CA GLY A 195 -4.83 -19.61 13.70
C GLY A 195 -3.92 -18.48 14.16
N GLU A 196 -2.65 -18.49 13.77
CA GLU A 196 -1.71 -17.43 14.10
C GLU A 196 -2.02 -16.12 13.34
N PRO A 197 -1.72 -14.95 13.93
CA PRO A 197 -1.86 -13.66 13.26
C PRO A 197 -0.94 -13.52 12.03
N CYS A 198 -1.46 -12.89 10.98
CA CYS A 198 -0.68 -12.53 9.79
C CYS A 198 -0.73 -11.04 9.45
N VAL A 199 -1.70 -10.29 9.99
CA VAL A 199 -1.73 -8.83 9.90
C VAL A 199 -2.16 -8.27 11.26
N THR A 200 -1.46 -7.25 11.73
CA THR A 200 -1.73 -6.59 13.02
C THR A 200 -1.85 -5.07 12.85
N VAL A 201 -2.38 -4.41 13.88
CA VAL A 201 -2.34 -2.96 14.03
C VAL A 201 -1.88 -2.59 15.44
N ASN A 202 -0.91 -1.69 15.56
CA ASN A 202 -0.48 -1.09 16.81
C ASN A 202 -0.86 0.39 16.83
N GLU A 203 -1.31 0.88 17.98
CA GLU A 203 -1.47 2.33 18.18
C GLU A 203 -0.15 2.85 18.78
N TYR A 204 0.39 3.93 18.22
CA TYR A 204 1.68 4.50 18.65
C TYR A 204 1.58 6.02 18.69
N GLY A 205 1.59 6.59 19.91
CA GLY A 205 1.23 7.99 20.13
C GLY A 205 -0.20 8.26 19.64
N ARG A 206 -0.35 9.21 18.71
CA ARG A 206 -1.65 9.56 18.08
C ARG A 206 -1.89 8.83 16.75
N GLY A 207 -0.91 8.09 16.25
CA GLY A 207 -0.96 7.39 14.98
C GLY A 207 -1.12 5.88 15.12
N SER A 208 -1.08 5.18 13.99
CA SER A 208 -1.26 3.74 13.94
C SER A 208 -0.25 3.09 12.98
N VAL A 209 0.18 1.87 13.31
CA VAL A 209 1.13 1.08 12.54
C VAL A 209 0.50 -0.25 12.17
N TYR A 210 0.29 -0.49 10.88
CA TYR A 210 -0.20 -1.75 10.36
C TYR A 210 0.97 -2.59 9.88
N TYR A 211 1.05 -3.84 10.32
CA TYR A 211 2.12 -4.76 9.92
C TYR A 211 1.52 -5.95 9.16
N PHE A 212 1.96 -6.14 7.92
CA PHE A 212 1.52 -7.24 7.05
C PHE A 212 2.62 -8.31 6.99
N GLY A 213 2.45 -9.41 7.72
CA GLY A 213 3.40 -10.55 7.73
C GLY A 213 3.32 -11.46 6.50
N THR A 214 2.63 -11.06 5.43
CA THR A 214 2.49 -11.83 4.18
C THR A 214 2.24 -10.89 3.01
N SER A 215 2.41 -11.33 1.77
CA SER A 215 1.92 -10.59 0.60
C SER A 215 0.42 -10.90 0.41
N PRO A 216 -0.49 -9.98 0.74
CA PRO A 216 -1.93 -10.24 0.70
C PRO A 216 -2.48 -10.30 -0.75
N ASP A 217 -3.40 -11.22 -1.01
CA ASP A 217 -4.15 -11.23 -2.27
C ASP A 217 -5.05 -9.97 -2.43
N PRO A 218 -5.57 -9.70 -3.66
CA PRO A 218 -6.41 -8.52 -3.89
C PRO A 218 -7.63 -8.41 -2.97
N THR A 219 -8.20 -9.54 -2.54
CA THR A 219 -9.35 -9.58 -1.62
C THR A 219 -8.94 -9.06 -0.24
N ALA A 220 -7.87 -9.61 0.34
CA ALA A 220 -7.35 -9.15 1.63
C ALA A 220 -6.94 -7.67 1.57
N ILE A 221 -6.20 -7.28 0.52
CA ILE A 221 -5.80 -5.90 0.27
C ILE A 221 -7.00 -4.96 0.29
N PHE A 222 -8.06 -5.27 -0.45
CA PHE A 222 -9.25 -4.42 -0.55
C PHE A 222 -9.88 -4.17 0.84
N PHE A 223 -10.13 -5.23 1.61
CA PHE A 223 -10.79 -5.09 2.91
C PHE A 223 -9.90 -4.46 3.98
N LEU A 224 -8.59 -4.73 3.97
CA LEU A 224 -7.64 -4.14 4.91
C LEU A 224 -7.45 -2.65 4.62
N TYR A 225 -7.13 -2.27 3.38
CA TYR A 225 -6.90 -0.87 3.02
C TYR A 225 -8.15 -0.01 3.17
N ARG A 226 -9.36 -0.53 2.91
CA ARG A 226 -10.60 0.20 3.21
C ARG A 226 -10.67 0.64 4.68
N LYS A 227 -10.24 -0.22 5.62
CA LYS A 227 -10.21 0.11 7.05
C LYS A 227 -9.08 1.06 7.40
N ILE A 228 -7.88 0.82 6.84
CA ILE A 228 -6.69 1.66 7.04
C ILE A 228 -6.96 3.11 6.59
N LEU A 229 -7.47 3.29 5.37
CA LEU A 229 -7.80 4.60 4.79
C LEU A 229 -8.79 5.37 5.70
N LYS A 230 -9.88 4.71 6.12
CA LYS A 230 -10.86 5.31 7.04
C LYS A 230 -10.25 5.73 8.37
N LYS A 231 -9.43 4.88 8.98
CA LYS A 231 -8.76 5.18 10.25
C LYS A 231 -7.81 6.38 10.11
N ALA A 232 -7.10 6.48 8.99
CA ALA A 232 -6.23 7.60 8.69
C ALA A 232 -6.96 8.87 8.23
N ARG A 233 -8.30 8.88 8.24
CA ARG A 233 -9.13 10.02 7.80
C ARG A 233 -8.83 10.43 6.34
N VAL A 234 -8.56 9.44 5.51
CA VAL A 234 -8.56 9.53 4.05
C VAL A 234 -9.85 8.87 3.59
N GLU A 235 -10.70 9.55 2.82
CA GLU A 235 -12.04 9.04 2.49
C GLU A 235 -12.01 8.04 1.31
N PRO A 236 -12.05 6.71 1.52
CA PRO A 236 -12.07 5.79 0.39
C PRO A 236 -13.44 5.81 -0.30
N ARG A 237 -13.44 5.95 -1.63
CA ARG A 237 -14.64 5.95 -2.46
C ARG A 237 -14.53 4.88 -3.53
N PHE A 238 -15.13 3.71 -3.30
CA PHE A 238 -15.24 2.69 -4.35
C PHE A 238 -16.36 3.07 -5.33
N ARG A 239 -16.05 3.09 -6.64
CA ARG A 239 -17.00 3.48 -7.71
C ARG A 239 -17.31 2.34 -8.69
N GLY A 240 -16.98 1.12 -8.31
CA GLY A 240 -17.02 -0.05 -9.18
C GLY A 240 -15.66 -0.30 -9.83
N MET A 241 -15.37 -1.57 -10.12
CA MET A 241 -14.11 -1.96 -10.76
C MET A 241 -13.99 -1.32 -12.15
N GLY A 242 -12.82 -0.74 -12.41
CA GLY A 242 -12.52 -0.07 -13.68
C GLY A 242 -13.08 1.35 -13.80
N VAL A 243 -13.69 1.92 -12.76
CA VAL A 243 -14.05 3.35 -12.71
C VAL A 243 -13.06 4.07 -11.81
N GLU A 244 -12.30 4.99 -12.39
CA GLU A 244 -11.34 5.85 -11.70
C GLU A 244 -11.85 7.29 -11.67
N VAL A 245 -11.65 7.98 -10.56
CA VAL A 245 -12.02 9.37 -10.33
C VAL A 245 -10.82 10.08 -9.74
N VAL A 246 -10.28 11.01 -10.52
CA VAL A 246 -9.20 11.89 -10.08
C VAL A 246 -9.77 13.27 -9.84
N ARG A 247 -9.63 13.77 -8.61
CA ARG A 247 -10.00 15.15 -8.29
C ARG A 247 -8.85 16.10 -8.62
N ARG A 248 -9.18 17.19 -9.29
CA ARG A 248 -8.26 18.26 -9.67
C ARG A 248 -8.75 19.59 -9.14
N THR A 249 -7.84 20.41 -8.64
CA THR A 249 -8.08 21.85 -8.43
C THR A 249 -8.04 22.54 -9.79
N THR A 250 -8.97 23.46 -10.04
CA THR A 250 -8.98 24.29 -11.25
C THR A 250 -8.33 25.64 -10.99
N SER A 251 -7.82 26.28 -12.05
CA SER A 251 -7.10 27.56 -11.99
C SER A 251 -7.95 28.73 -11.47
N ASP A 252 -9.27 28.61 -11.49
CA ASP A 252 -10.25 29.53 -10.90
C ASP A 252 -10.56 29.25 -9.41
N GLY A 253 -9.77 28.37 -8.77
CA GLY A 253 -9.94 27.93 -7.39
C GLY A 253 -11.11 26.97 -7.15
N GLY A 254 -11.72 26.44 -8.22
CA GLY A 254 -12.74 25.40 -8.14
C GLY A 254 -12.15 23.98 -8.03
N ALA A 255 -13.02 22.99 -8.19
CA ALA A 255 -12.61 21.59 -8.27
C ALA A 255 -13.36 20.84 -9.39
N MET A 256 -12.68 19.88 -9.98
CA MET A 256 -13.21 19.04 -11.06
C MET A 256 -12.86 17.58 -10.81
N ASP A 257 -13.85 16.70 -10.93
CA ASP A 257 -13.62 15.26 -10.95
C ASP A 257 -13.45 14.83 -12.41
N VAL A 258 -12.29 14.25 -12.72
CA VAL A 258 -12.00 13.54 -13.97
C VAL A 258 -12.37 12.08 -13.77
N VAL A 259 -13.44 11.63 -14.42
CA VAL A 259 -13.97 10.27 -14.31
C VAL A 259 -13.60 9.46 -15.54
N LEU A 260 -12.83 8.40 -15.33
CA LEU A 260 -12.29 7.52 -16.37
C LEU A 260 -12.99 6.16 -16.27
N ASN A 261 -13.44 5.65 -17.40
CA ASN A 261 -13.94 4.29 -17.54
C ASN A 261 -12.89 3.42 -18.23
N HIS A 262 -12.25 2.53 -17.50
CA HIS A 262 -11.24 1.60 -18.02
C HIS A 262 -11.83 0.28 -18.56
N THR A 263 -13.15 0.24 -18.82
CA THR A 263 -13.85 -0.97 -19.23
C THR A 263 -14.43 -0.88 -20.63
N ALA A 264 -14.61 -2.03 -21.28
CA ALA A 264 -15.24 -2.17 -22.59
C ALA A 264 -16.78 -1.95 -22.57
N SER A 265 -17.36 -1.75 -21.40
CA SER A 265 -18.80 -1.53 -21.23
C SER A 265 -19.09 -0.13 -20.71
N HIS A 266 -20.29 0.37 -20.99
CA HIS A 266 -20.75 1.65 -20.46
C HIS A 266 -20.80 1.57 -18.93
N ARG A 267 -20.42 2.66 -18.27
CA ARG A 267 -20.51 2.81 -16.82
C ARG A 267 -21.35 4.01 -16.45
N TRP A 268 -21.90 3.99 -15.24
CA TRP A 268 -22.67 5.09 -14.68
C TRP A 268 -21.89 5.71 -13.53
N PHE A 269 -21.87 7.05 -13.50
CA PHE A 269 -21.37 7.82 -12.38
C PHE A 269 -22.43 8.84 -11.96
N GLY A 270 -23.14 8.52 -10.87
CA GLY A 270 -24.41 9.18 -10.57
C GLY A 270 -25.41 8.92 -11.70
N LEU A 271 -26.02 9.99 -12.21
CA LEU A 271 -26.96 9.95 -13.35
C LEU A 271 -26.28 10.13 -14.72
N ARG A 272 -24.94 10.11 -14.78
CA ARG A 272 -24.19 10.36 -16.03
C ARG A 272 -23.63 9.06 -16.59
N ARG A 273 -23.89 8.82 -17.88
CA ARG A 273 -23.30 7.70 -18.65
C ARG A 273 -21.89 8.05 -19.12
N ILE A 274 -20.97 7.10 -18.93
CA ILE A 274 -19.59 7.13 -19.41
C ILE A 274 -19.44 6.00 -20.43
N GLU A 275 -19.05 6.36 -21.64
CA GLU A 275 -18.82 5.42 -22.73
C GLU A 275 -17.68 4.45 -22.41
N PRO A 276 -17.62 3.25 -23.04
CA PRO A 276 -16.46 2.37 -22.98
C PRO A 276 -15.15 3.14 -23.24
N TYR A 277 -14.14 2.93 -22.40
CA TYR A 277 -12.85 3.64 -22.49
C TYR A 277 -12.95 5.18 -22.52
N GLY A 278 -14.09 5.71 -22.04
CA GLY A 278 -14.43 7.12 -22.08
C GLY A 278 -13.98 7.90 -20.85
N VAL A 279 -14.00 9.22 -20.99
CA VAL A 279 -13.73 10.18 -19.91
C VAL A 279 -14.89 11.16 -19.77
N ARG A 280 -15.18 11.58 -18.53
CA ARG A 280 -16.11 12.67 -18.22
C ARG A 280 -15.47 13.63 -17.23
N PHE A 281 -15.75 14.92 -17.42
CA PHE A 281 -15.34 15.99 -16.53
C PHE A 281 -16.59 16.49 -15.79
N ILE A 282 -16.50 16.55 -14.47
CA ILE A 282 -17.63 16.91 -13.61
C ILE A 282 -17.15 17.98 -12.64
N GLU A 283 -17.65 19.20 -12.84
CA GLU A 283 -17.43 20.29 -11.89
C GLU A 283 -18.01 19.95 -10.52
N ARG A 284 -17.28 20.35 -9.49
CA ARG A 284 -17.74 20.32 -8.11
C ARG A 284 -17.98 21.75 -7.65
N PRO A 285 -19.12 22.04 -7.01
CA PRO A 285 -19.34 23.35 -6.43
C PRO A 285 -18.24 23.68 -5.42
N LYS A 286 -17.87 24.96 -5.35
CA LYS A 286 -16.98 25.45 -4.29
C LYS A 286 -17.61 25.11 -2.94
N LYS A 287 -16.83 24.48 -2.06
CA LYS A 287 -17.25 24.23 -0.68
C LYS A 287 -17.32 25.55 0.08
#